data_AF-A0A7C3UAU3-F1
#
_entry.id   AF-A0A7C3UAU3-F1
#
_cell.length_a   1.000
_cell.length_b   1.000
_cell.length_c   1.000
_cell.angle_alpha   90.00
_cell.angle_beta   90.00
_cell.angle_gamma   90.00
#
_symmetry.space_group_name_H-M   'P 1'
#
loop_
_entity.id
_entity.type
_entity.pdbx_description
1 polymer ?
#
loop_
_entity_poly.entity_id
_entity_poly.type
_entity_poly.pdbx_seq_one_letter_code
_entity_poly.pdbx_strand_id
1 'polypeptide(L)' 'MPRNEVQELLGIGKTRFFALLADYRQDVAAFSVTEEVAVHLVPVTLKNVMEVRIWWQEKMVHSVAFPLGEFTVHL' A
#
# COMPACT_ATOMS: atom_id res chain seq x y z
N MET A 1 19.05 -15.84 1.35
CA MET A 1 19.00 -14.43 0.93
C MET A 1 19.77 -13.59 1.96
N PRO A 2 20.83 -12.88 1.57
CA PRO A 2 21.61 -12.03 2.46
C PRO A 2 20.88 -10.73 2.83
N ARG A 3 21.27 -10.14 3.97
CA ARG A 3 20.63 -8.94 4.56
C ARG A 3 20.49 -7.77 3.58
N ASN A 4 21.55 -7.46 2.84
CA ASN A 4 21.59 -6.35 1.88
C ASN A 4 20.54 -6.52 0.78
N GLU A 5 20.36 -7.73 0.25
CA GLU A 5 19.33 -8.01 -0.75
C GLU A 5 17.92 -7.81 -0.18
N VAL A 6 17.68 -8.18 1.08
CA VAL A 6 16.37 -7.97 1.74
C VAL A 6 16.12 -6.48 1.97
N GLN A 7 17.14 -5.72 2.36
CA GLN A 7 17.01 -4.28 2.53
C GLN A 7 16.72 -3.54 1.22
N GLU A 8 17.39 -3.95 0.13
CA GLU A 8 17.19 -3.41 -1.21
C GLU A 8 15.82 -3.77 -1.76
N LEU A 9 15.42 -5.04 -1.64
CA LEU A 9 14.09 -5.51 -2.06
C LEU A 9 12.96 -4.75 -1.38
N LEU A 10 13.09 -4.52 -0.07
CA LEU A 10 12.07 -3.81 0.71
C LEU A 10 12.23 -2.28 0.61
N GLY A 11 13.31 -1.76 0.02
CA GLY A 11 13.58 -0.32 -0.02
C GLY A 11 13.77 0.32 1.35
N ILE A 12 14.25 -0.44 2.35
CA ILE A 12 14.30 -0.01 3.75
C ILE A 12 15.73 0.18 4.30
N GLY A 13 15.88 1.19 5.18
CA GLY A 13 17.12 1.44 5.91
C GLY A 13 17.43 0.38 6.99
N LYS A 14 18.61 0.48 7.62
CA LYS A 14 19.07 -0.49 8.64
C LYS A 14 18.15 -0.59 9.85
N THR A 15 17.65 0.55 10.34
CA THR A 15 16.78 0.62 11.52
C THR A 15 15.46 -0.12 11.28
N ARG A 16 14.79 0.18 10.17
CA ARG A 16 13.51 -0.46 9.82
C ARG A 16 13.66 -1.96 9.54
N PHE A 17 14.79 -2.37 8.96
CA PHE A 17 15.08 -3.80 8.78
C PHE A 17 15.10 -4.58 10.09
N PHE A 18 15.77 -4.06 11.14
CA PHE A 18 15.84 -4.77 12.42
C PHE A 18 14.50 -4.75 13.18
N ALA A 19 13.70 -3.70 13.05
CA ALA A 19 12.35 -3.66 13.59
C ALA A 19 11.48 -4.77 12.95
N LEU A 20 11.42 -4.81 11.61
CA LEU A 20 10.66 -5.84 10.89
C LEU A 20 11.17 -7.27 11.18
N LEU A 21 12.49 -7.45 11.34
CA LEU A 21 13.06 -8.74 11.70
C LEU A 21 12.67 -9.18 13.11
N ALA A 22 12.53 -8.25 14.05
CA ALA A 22 12.08 -8.54 15.41
C ALA A 22 10.61 -9.00 15.38
N ASP A 23 9.75 -8.25 14.69
CA ASP A 23 8.32 -8.58 14.56
C ASP A 23 8.12 -9.93 13.85
N TYR A 24 8.86 -10.18 12.77
CA TYR A 24 8.84 -11.46 12.05
C TYR A 24 9.20 -12.64 12.94
N ARG A 25 10.20 -12.48 13.82
CA ARG A 25 10.65 -13.54 14.73
C ARG A 25 9.66 -13.83 15.86
N GLN A 26 8.81 -12.86 16.19
CA GLN A 26 7.81 -13.02 17.25
C GLN A 26 6.62 -13.87 16.78
N ASP A 27 6.07 -13.55 15.61
CA ASP A 27 4.97 -14.32 15.01
C ASP A 27 5.01 -14.21 13.49
N VAL A 28 5.59 -15.23 12.86
CA VAL A 28 5.69 -15.33 11.40
C VAL A 28 4.31 -15.36 10.73
N ALA A 29 3.30 -15.95 11.38
CA ALA A 29 1.97 -16.10 10.79
C ALA A 29 1.18 -14.79 10.81
N ALA A 30 1.40 -13.95 11.82
CA ALA A 30 0.77 -12.62 11.93
C ALA A 30 1.59 -11.49 11.29
N PHE A 31 2.85 -11.74 10.92
CA PHE A 31 3.74 -10.71 10.36
C PHE A 31 3.26 -10.22 8.99
N SER A 32 3.19 -8.90 8.84
CA SER A 32 2.92 -8.25 7.56
C SER A 32 3.76 -6.98 7.43
N VAL A 33 4.09 -6.62 6.19
CA VAL A 33 4.80 -5.36 5.88
C VAL A 33 3.82 -4.44 5.20
N THR A 34 3.58 -3.28 5.81
CA THR A 34 2.72 -2.23 5.26
C THR A 34 3.54 -0.98 4.98
N GLU A 35 3.19 -0.28 3.91
CA GLU A 35 3.74 1.02 3.55
C GLU A 35 2.62 2.05 3.49
N GLU A 36 2.93 3.29 3.86
CA GLU A 36 2.03 4.40 3.61
C GLU A 36 1.99 4.69 2.11
N VAL A 37 0.77 4.84 1.61
CA VAL A 37 0.50 5.11 0.20
C VAL A 37 -0.50 6.26 0.09
N ALA A 38 -0.41 7.02 -0.99
CA ALA A 38 -1.40 8.02 -1.30
C ALA A 38 -2.57 7.37 -2.04
N VAL A 39 -3.79 7.61 -1.57
CA VAL A 39 -5.02 7.15 -2.21
C VAL A 39 -5.70 8.34 -2.87
N HIS A 40 -5.87 8.29 -4.18
CA HIS A 40 -6.57 9.31 -4.95
C HIS A 40 -7.91 8.74 -5.43
N LEU A 41 -8.99 9.43 -5.09
CA LEU A 41 -10.36 9.11 -5.53
C LEU A 41 -10.72 10.00 -6.71
N VAL A 42 -10.96 9.39 -7.88
CA VAL A 42 -11.26 10.10 -9.12
C VAL A 42 -12.62 9.66 -9.66
N PRO A 43 -13.66 10.51 -9.57
CA PRO A 43 -14.97 10.16 -10.10
C PRO A 43 -14.97 10.23 -11.63
N VAL A 44 -15.35 9.14 -12.29
CA VAL A 44 -15.56 9.05 -13.74
C VAL A 44 -17.06 8.96 -14.00
N THR A 45 -17.72 10.12 -13.98
CA THR A 45 -19.19 10.24 -14.03
C THR A 45 -19.82 9.61 -15.28
N LEU A 46 -19.19 9.75 -16.44
CA LEU A 46 -19.66 9.13 -17.70
C LEU A 46 -19.73 7.60 -17.64
N LYS A 47 -18.86 6.98 -16.82
CA LYS A 47 -18.81 5.53 -16.64
C LYS A 47 -19.51 5.07 -15.36
N ASN A 48 -20.05 6.01 -14.58
CA ASN A 48 -20.64 5.77 -13.27
C ASN A 48 -19.73 4.96 -12.32
N VAL A 49 -18.42 5.25 -12.33
CA VAL A 49 -17.44 4.62 -11.44
C VAL A 49 -16.59 5.63 -10.70
N MET A 50 -16.10 5.24 -9.53
CA MET A 50 -15.00 5.87 -8.82
C MET A 50 -13.72 5.07 -9.13
N GLU A 51 -12.72 5.72 -9.71
CA GLU A 51 -11.38 5.15 -9.80
C GLU A 51 -10.63 5.44 -8.50
N VAL A 52 -10.32 4.39 -7.75
CA VAL A 52 -9.45 4.43 -6.57
C VAL A 52 -8.05 4.11 -7.01
N ARG A 53 -7.15 5.09 -6.97
CA ARG A 53 -5.76 4.97 -7.43
C ARG A 53 -4.82 4.96 -6.24
N ILE A 54 -3.94 3.96 -6.19
CA ILE A 54 -2.92 3.80 -5.15
C ILE A 54 -1.58 4.26 -5.72
N TRP A 55 -0.98 5.24 -5.05
CA TRP A 55 0.29 5.84 -5.43
C TRP A 55 1.35 5.57 -4.36
N TRP A 56 2.53 5.14 -4.82
CA TRP A 56 3.72 4.95 -4.00
C TRP A 56 4.91 5.56 -4.72
N GLN A 57 5.71 6.38 -4.01
CA GLN A 57 6.86 7.11 -4.56
C GLN A 57 6.52 7.86 -5.87
N GLU A 58 5.45 8.67 -5.83
CA GLU A 58 4.97 9.47 -6.99
C GLU A 58 4.61 8.65 -8.24
N LYS A 59 4.48 7.32 -8.10
CA LYS A 59 4.08 6.42 -9.17
C LYS A 59 2.78 5.71 -8.80
N MET A 60 1.82 5.70 -9.73
CA MET A 60 0.63 4.88 -9.58
C MET A 60 1.03 3.41 -9.69
N VAL A 61 0.85 2.65 -8.60
CA VAL A 61 1.21 1.23 -8.52
C VAL A 61 -0.01 0.32 -8.68
N HIS A 62 -1.20 0.84 -8.39
CA HIS A 62 -2.43 0.09 -8.54
C HIS A 62 -3.63 1.01 -8.78
N SER A 63 -4.67 0.48 -9.40
CA SER A 63 -5.95 1.17 -9.62
C SER A 63 -7.07 0.15 -9.63
N VAL A 64 -8.20 0.51 -9.03
CA VAL A 64 -9.42 -0.28 -9.01
C VAL A 64 -10.62 0.63 -9.27
N ALA A 65 -11.58 0.14 -10.03
CA ALA A 65 -12.80 0.86 -10.36
C ALA A 65 -13.98 0.25 -9.59
N PHE A 66 -14.65 1.08 -8.80
CA PHE A 66 -15.85 0.71 -8.04
C PHE A 66 -17.05 1.50 -8.56
N PRO A 67 -18.28 0.97 -8.49
CA PRO A 67 -19.48 1.74 -8.82
C PRO A 67 -19.55 3.05 -8.02
N LEU A 68 -19.85 4.16 -8.69
CA LEU A 68 -19.84 5.49 -8.06
C LEU A 68 -20.86 5.60 -6.91
N GLY A 69 -21.97 4.85 -7.00
CA GLY A 69 -23.01 4.80 -5.98
C GLY A 69 -22.61 4.15 -4.66
N GLU A 70 -21.47 3.44 -4.60
CA GLU A 70 -20.96 2.85 -3.34
C GLU A 70 -20.25 3.88 -2.45
N PHE A 71 -19.94 5.07 -2.98
CA PHE A 71 -19.27 6.14 -2.23
C PHE A 71 -20.32 7.15 -1.74
N THR A 72 -20.89 6.89 -0.57
CA THR A 72 -21.83 7.82 0.07
C THR A 72 -21.08 8.79 0.99
N VAL A 73 -21.33 10.09 0.83
CA VAL A 73 -20.96 11.08 1.85
C VAL A 73 -22.07 11.07 2.90
N HIS A 74 -21.76 10.65 4.13
CA HIS A 74 -22.65 10.93 5.26
C HIS A 74 -22.53 12.43 5.55
N LEU A 75 -23.59 13.18 5.24
CA LEU A 75 -23.74 14.61 5.56
C LEU A 75 -24.27 14.79 6.98
#